data_AF-A0A6B3D2F6-F1
#
_entry.id   AF-A0A6B3D2F6-F1
#
_cell.length_a   1.000
_cell.length_b   1.000
_cell.length_c   1.000
_cell.angle_alpha   90.00
_cell.angle_beta   90.00
_cell.angle_gamma   90.00
#
_symmetry.space_group_name_H-M   'P 1'
#
loop_
_entity.id
_entity.type
_entity.pdbx_description
1 polymer ?
#
loop_
_entity_poly.entity_id
_entity_poly.type
_entity_poly.pdbx_seq_one_letter_code
_entity_poly.pdbx_strand_id
1 'polypeptide(L)' 'DHPILSSATTVSDEILSRIRHGAVTPKPAIASFESDRVVFTDGSSETADTVVYCTGFHMTFPFLPPGCPVAADGSVE' A
#
# COMPACT_ATOMS: atom_id res chain seq x y z
N ASP A 1 14.09 2.33 -5.24
CA ASP A 1 14.26 3.49 -4.35
C ASP A 1 13.54 4.70 -4.89
N HIS A 2 12.76 5.33 -4.02
CA HIS A 2 12.02 6.55 -4.31
C HIS A 2 12.73 7.74 -3.64
N PRO A 3 12.85 8.92 -4.28
CA PRO A 3 13.42 10.12 -3.67
C PRO A 3 12.76 10.46 -2.33
N ILE A 4 13.51 11.10 -1.42
CA ILE A 4 12.97 11.58 -0.14
C ILE A 4 11.76 12.50 -0.44
N LEU A 5 10.61 12.24 0.19
CA LEU A 5 9.31 12.93 0.00
C LEU A 5 8.62 12.76 -1.37
N SER A 6 9.05 11.79 -2.19
CA SER A 6 8.34 11.46 -3.46
C SER A 6 7.12 10.55 -3.28
N SER A 7 6.80 10.18 -2.05
CA SER A 7 5.61 9.43 -1.68
C SER A 7 4.98 10.02 -0.42
N ALA A 8 3.69 9.75 -0.22
CA ALA A 8 3.00 10.17 0.99
C ALA A 8 3.71 9.61 2.23
N THR A 9 4.02 10.49 3.17
CA THR A 9 4.68 10.08 4.42
C THR A 9 3.70 9.32 5.31
N THR A 10 4.08 8.11 5.72
CA THR A 10 3.37 7.37 6.76
C THR A 10 3.71 7.96 8.14
N VAL A 11 2.70 8.46 8.85
CA VAL A 11 2.84 8.98 10.21
C VAL A 11 2.11 8.06 11.18
N SER A 12 2.82 7.55 12.19
CA SER A 12 2.25 6.74 13.27
C SER A 12 3.18 6.74 14.48
N ASP A 13 2.65 7.09 15.65
CA ASP A 13 3.40 7.12 16.91
C ASP A 13 3.70 5.71 17.45
N GLU A 14 2.91 4.71 17.06
CA GLU A 14 2.97 3.37 17.63
C GLU A 14 3.72 2.35 16.77
N ILE A 15 3.75 2.50 15.45
CA ILE A 15 4.18 1.43 14.53
C ILE A 15 5.60 0.94 14.83
N LEU A 16 6.54 1.86 15.05
CA LEU A 16 7.92 1.51 15.36
C LEU A 16 8.04 0.81 16.71
N SER A 17 7.23 1.20 17.69
CA SER A 17 7.19 0.54 19.00
C SER A 17 6.67 -0.89 18.87
N ARG A 18 5.58 -1.09 18.12
CA ARG A 18 4.98 -2.41 17.89
C ARG A 18 5.90 -3.35 17.13
N ILE A 19 6.67 -2.83 16.16
CA ILE A 19 7.71 -3.61 15.46
C ILE A 19 8.81 -4.04 16.44
N ARG A 20 9.35 -3.10 17.24
CA ARG A 20 10.42 -3.41 18.19
C ARG A 20 10.04 -4.45 19.25
N HIS A 21 8.77 -4.47 19.68
CA HIS A 21 8.27 -5.43 20.65
C HIS A 21 7.73 -6.72 20.02
N GLY A 22 7.81 -6.89 18.70
CA GLY A 22 7.37 -8.10 18.00
C GLY A 22 5.85 -8.23 17.83
N ALA A 23 5.07 -7.20 18.15
CA ALA A 23 3.62 -7.19 17.92
C ALA A 23 3.28 -6.98 16.42
N VAL A 24 4.21 -6.45 15.64
CA VAL A 24 4.11 -6.33 14.17
C VAL A 24 5.40 -6.83 13.55
N THR A 25 5.30 -7.75 12.59
CA THR A 25 6.43 -8.25 11.82
C THR A 25 6.33 -7.73 10.39
N PRO A 26 7.21 -6.82 9.95
CA PRO A 26 7.27 -6.42 8.55
C PRO A 26 7.62 -7.62 7.66
N LYS A 27 6.90 -7.75 6.55
CA LYS A 27 7.11 -8.77 5.53
C LYS A 27 7.27 -8.11 4.16
N PRO A 28 7.98 -8.74 3.21
CA PRO A 28 8.03 -8.24 1.85
C PRO A 28 6.66 -8.40 1.16
N ALA A 29 6.59 -8.03 -0.12
CA ALA A 29 5.36 -8.13 -0.89
C ALA A 29 4.82 -9.56 -0.92
N ILE A 30 3.50 -9.68 -1.09
CA ILE A 30 2.82 -10.97 -1.26
C ILE A 30 3.04 -11.44 -2.70
N ALA A 31 3.51 -12.68 -2.86
CA ALA A 31 3.66 -13.34 -4.15
C ALA A 31 2.37 -14.09 -4.55
N SER A 32 1.77 -14.81 -3.61
CA SER A 32 0.53 -15.57 -3.83
C SER A 32 -0.18 -15.88 -2.50
N PHE A 33 -1.47 -16.22 -2.61
CA PHE A 33 -2.23 -16.85 -1.54
C PHE A 33 -2.40 -18.33 -1.86
N GLU A 34 -2.12 -19.18 -0.88
CA GLU A 34 -2.42 -20.62 -0.90
C GLU A 34 -3.61 -20.89 0.04
N SER A 35 -3.94 -22.16 0.31
CA SER A 35 -5.19 -22.50 1.01
C SER A 35 -5.32 -21.84 2.40
N ASP A 36 -4.25 -21.86 3.18
CA ASP A 36 -4.19 -21.39 4.57
C ASP A 36 -2.98 -20.48 4.82
N ARG A 37 -2.26 -20.11 3.75
CA ARG A 37 -0.97 -19.44 3.83
C ARG A 37 -0.85 -18.27 2.86
N VAL A 38 -0.12 -17.26 3.30
CA VAL A 38 0.38 -16.16 2.47
C VAL A 38 1.83 -16.48 2.11
N VAL A 39 2.15 -16.48 0.82
CA VAL A 39 3.52 -16.67 0.31
C VAL A 39 4.08 -15.30 -0.04
N PHE A 40 5.25 -14.98 0.49
CA PHE A 40 5.93 -13.71 0.28
C PHE A 40 7.00 -13.82 -0.82
N THR A 41 7.39 -12.69 -1.40
CA THR A 41 8.34 -12.65 -2.53
C THR A 41 9.76 -13.08 -2.19
N ASP A 42 10.10 -13.20 -0.90
CA ASP A 42 11.38 -13.75 -0.44
C ASP A 42 11.36 -15.29 -0.28
N GLY A 43 10.23 -15.94 -0.61
CA GLY A 43 10.03 -17.38 -0.47
C GLY A 43 9.58 -17.83 0.92
N SER A 44 9.46 -16.91 1.90
CA SER A 44 8.85 -17.22 3.19
C SER A 44 7.33 -17.35 3.07
N SER A 45 6.70 -18.07 4.01
CA SER A 45 5.24 -18.16 4.09
C SER A 45 4.74 -18.16 5.54
N GLU A 46 3.49 -17.73 5.73
CA GLU A 46 2.87 -17.63 7.05
C GLU A 46 1.37 -17.94 6.98
N THR A 47 0.84 -18.57 8.02
CA THR A 47 -0.60 -18.82 8.16
C THR A 47 -1.29 -17.55 8.65
N ALA A 48 -2.38 -17.15 8.01
CA ALA A 48 -3.15 -15.97 8.39
C ALA A 48 -4.65 -16.26 8.38
N ASP A 49 -5.33 -15.97 9.49
CA ASP A 49 -6.78 -16.16 9.60
C ASP A 49 -7.58 -15.09 8.84
N THR A 50 -6.97 -13.93 8.59
CA THR A 50 -7.63 -12.78 7.96
C THR A 50 -6.63 -11.93 7.19
N VAL A 51 -7.05 -11.46 6.02
CA VAL A 51 -6.29 -10.53 5.17
C VAL A 51 -7.07 -9.23 5.04
N VAL A 52 -6.42 -8.10 5.34
CA VAL A 52 -6.99 -6.76 5.21
C VAL A 52 -6.20 -5.99 4.16
N TYR A 53 -6.87 -5.58 3.07
CA TYR A 53 -6.26 -4.80 2.00
C TYR A 53 -6.21 -3.31 2.36
N CYS A 54 -5.04 -2.86 2.80
CA CYS A 54 -4.74 -1.45 3.08
C CYS A 54 -4.05 -0.76 1.88
N THR A 55 -4.48 -1.04 0.64
CA THR A 55 -3.82 -0.61 -0.60
C THR A 55 -4.20 0.81 -1.07
N GLY A 56 -4.87 1.59 -0.23
CA GLY A 56 -5.32 2.94 -0.55
C GLY A 56 -6.61 2.97 -1.38
N PHE A 57 -6.82 4.07 -2.10
CA PHE A 57 -8.05 4.34 -2.85
C PHE A 57 -7.73 4.86 -4.25
N HIS A 58 -8.61 4.56 -5.21
CA HIS A 58 -8.61 5.20 -6.52
C HIS A 58 -9.54 6.42 -6.49
N MET A 59 -8.99 7.60 -6.80
CA MET A 59 -9.80 8.80 -6.98
C MET A 59 -10.59 8.69 -8.28
N THR A 60 -11.90 8.92 -8.22
CA THR A 60 -12.78 8.96 -9.40
C THR A 60 -13.68 10.19 -9.33
N PHE A 61 -13.92 10.80 -10.49
CA PHE A 61 -14.77 11.99 -10.63
C PHE A 61 -15.90 11.70 -11.62
N PRO A 62 -16.94 10.92 -11.23
CA PRO A 62 -17.96 10.40 -12.15
C PRO A 62 -18.86 11.48 -12.76
N PHE A 63 -18.75 12.71 -12.26
CA PHE A 63 -19.43 13.89 -12.80
C PHE A 63 -18.62 14.61 -13.89
N LEU A 64 -17.35 14.25 -14.09
CA LEU A 64 -16.50 14.79 -15.16
C LEU A 64 -16.37 13.77 -16.30
N PRO A 65 -16.36 14.23 -17.56
CA PRO A 65 -15.93 13.39 -18.68
C PRO A 65 -14.48 12.90 -18.49
N PRO A 66 -14.12 11.73 -19.04
CA PRO A 66 -12.74 11.26 -19.05
C PRO A 66 -11.79 12.32 -19.65
N GLY A 67 -10.66 12.54 -18.97
CA GLY A 67 -9.66 13.52 -19.39
C GLY A 67 -9.93 14.97 -18.95
N CYS A 68 -10.92 15.23 -18.10
CA CYS A 68 -11.20 16.55 -17.54
C CYS A 68 -10.83 16.64 -16.03
N PRO A 69 -10.48 17.82 -15.50
CA PRO A 69 -10.28 19.09 -16.20
C PRO A 69 -8.97 19.10 -17.03
N VAL A 70 -8.89 19.95 -18.05
CA VAL A 70 -7.67 20.17 -18.84
C VAL A 70 -7.24 21.62 -18.61
N ALA A 71 -6.01 21.85 -18.14
CA ALA A 71 -5.45 23.19 -18.05
C ALA A 71 -5.18 23.76 -19.45
N ALA A 72 -4.97 25.08 -19.56
CA ALA A 72 -4.71 25.72 -20.84
C ALA A 72 -3.45 25.19 -21.56
N ASP A 73 -2.50 24.65 -20.80
CA ASP A 73 -1.27 24.00 -21.27
C ASP A 73 -1.34 22.45 -21.24
N GLY A 74 -2.50 21.89 -20.87
CA GLY A 74 -2.75 20.46 -20.82
C GLY A 74 -2.35 19.76 -19.52
N SER A 75 -1.75 20.43 -18.54
CA SER A 75 -1.34 19.80 -17.27
C SER A 75 -2.29 20.11 -16.12
N VAL A 76 -2.88 19.08 -15.52
CA VAL A 76 -3.61 19.16 -14.23
C VAL A 76 -2.95 18.22 -13.23
N GLU A 77 -1.64 18.32 -13.09
CA GLU A 77 -0.87 17.67 -12.02
C GLU A 77 0.12 18.66 -11.42
#